data_AF-A0A5C3M8C3-F1
#
_entry.id   AF-A0A5C3M8C3-F1
#
_cell.length_a   1.000
_cell.length_b   1.000
_cell.length_c   1.000
_cell.angle_alpha   90.00
_cell.angle_beta   90.00
_cell.angle_gamma   90.00
#
_symmetry.space_group_name_H-M   'P 1'
#
loop_
_entity.id
_entity.type
_entity.pdbx_description
1 polymer ?
#
loop_
_entity_poly.entity_id
_entity_poly.type
_entity_poly.pdbx_seq_one_letter_code
_entity_poly.pdbx_strand_id
1 'polypeptide(L)'
;MTSFSNSPFEIIDALQDDLVTLKSCSQTCLSLLPLCRKYIFQSISFTPDYSVPLIERRGFPRKIILFGNLLDNNPGISDYVQNLVYRIDKSDLEDAEVPRILEKLRRIQSFKLIGEAWDWNTLCPTLQNFFWASSSPP
;
A
#
# COMPACT_ATOMS: atom_id res chain seq x y z
N MET A 1 -7.98 -29.23 17.54
CA MET A 1 -8.97 -28.19 17.92
C MET A 1 -8.18 -27.04 18.52
N THR A 2 -8.01 -25.95 17.79
CA THR A 2 -7.39 -24.73 18.32
C THR A 2 -8.43 -24.04 19.21
N SER A 3 -8.16 -24.04 20.52
CA SER A 3 -8.91 -23.27 21.50
C SER A 3 -8.47 -21.82 21.38
N PHE A 4 -9.24 -20.98 20.71
CA PHE A 4 -9.06 -19.54 20.79
C PHE A 4 -9.40 -19.12 22.21
N SER A 5 -8.46 -18.48 22.91
CA SER A 5 -8.86 -17.66 24.04
C SER A 5 -9.75 -16.57 23.44
N ASN A 6 -10.93 -16.31 23.98
CA ASN A 6 -11.93 -15.41 23.38
C ASN A 6 -11.50 -13.93 23.40
N SER A 7 -10.21 -13.62 23.18
CA SER A 7 -9.72 -12.27 23.01
C SER A 7 -9.96 -11.82 21.57
N PRO A 8 -10.45 -10.59 21.34
CA PRO A 8 -10.65 -10.08 19.99
C PRO A 8 -9.35 -10.01 19.16
N PHE A 9 -8.18 -10.00 19.82
CA PHE A 9 -6.88 -10.00 19.15
C PHE A 9 -6.62 -11.31 18.39
N GLU A 10 -6.85 -12.47 19.03
CA GLU A 10 -6.60 -13.78 18.40
C GLU A 10 -7.51 -14.00 17.18
N ILE A 11 -8.76 -13.53 17.26
CA ILE A 11 -9.71 -13.63 16.16
C ILE A 11 -9.26 -12.77 14.97
N ILE A 12 -8.82 -11.53 15.21
CA ILE A 12 -8.37 -10.65 14.13
C ILE A 12 -7.05 -11.16 13.52
N ASP A 13 -6.14 -11.70 14.33
CA ASP A 13 -4.90 -12.28 13.83
C ASP A 13 -5.16 -13.51 12.95
N ALA A 14 -6.11 -14.36 13.33
CA ALA A 14 -6.55 -15.49 12.50
C ALA A 14 -7.19 -15.07 11.17
N LEU A 15 -7.66 -13.83 11.05
CA LEU A 15 -8.30 -13.26 9.87
C LEU A 15 -7.34 -12.44 9.00
N GLN A 16 -6.04 -12.42 9.29
CA GLN A 16 -5.07 -11.55 8.59
C GLN A 16 -5.13 -11.63 7.06
N ASP A 17 -5.45 -12.81 6.50
CA ASP A 17 -5.53 -13.05 5.06
C ASP A 17 -6.94 -12.81 4.47
N ASP A 18 -7.96 -12.62 5.30
CA ASP A 18 -9.34 -12.35 4.88
C ASP A 18 -9.67 -10.85 4.98
N LEU A 19 -9.19 -10.10 3.98
CA LEU A 19 -9.41 -8.65 3.87
C LEU A 19 -10.90 -8.26 3.83
N VAL A 20 -11.79 -9.12 3.33
CA VAL A 20 -13.22 -8.83 3.23
C VAL A 20 -13.84 -8.83 4.63
N THR A 21 -13.53 -9.87 5.41
CA THR A 21 -13.98 -9.98 6.80
C THR A 21 -13.33 -8.90 7.66
N LEU A 22 -12.03 -8.64 7.51
CA LEU A 22 -11.34 -7.56 8.25
C LEU A 22 -11.96 -6.18 7.99
N LYS A 23 -12.32 -5.86 6.73
CA LYS A 23 -13.02 -4.60 6.41
C LYS A 23 -14.37 -4.55 7.10
N SER A 24 -15.13 -5.64 7.08
CA SER A 24 -16.42 -5.73 7.75
C SER A 24 -16.28 -5.52 9.26
N CYS A 25 -15.33 -6.19 9.92
CA CYS A 25 -15.03 -6.02 11.33
C CYS A 25 -14.61 -4.57 11.68
N SER A 26 -13.84 -3.92 10.81
CA SER A 26 -13.39 -2.54 11.02
C SER A 26 -14.54 -1.53 11.03
N GLN A 27 -15.64 -1.84 10.32
CA GLN A 27 -16.82 -0.99 10.22
C GLN A 27 -17.85 -1.26 11.32
N THR A 28 -17.88 -2.48 11.87
CA THR A 28 -18.85 -2.85 12.91
C THR A 28 -18.39 -2.46 14.32
N CYS A 29 -17.09 -2.39 14.58
CA CYS A 29 -16.57 -2.12 15.92
C CYS A 29 -15.35 -1.20 15.92
N LEU A 30 -15.50 -0.01 16.51
CA LEU A 30 -14.42 0.97 16.65
C LEU A 30 -13.23 0.44 17.47
N SER A 31 -13.47 -0.47 18.43
CA SER A 31 -12.39 -1.08 19.21
C SER A 31 -11.53 -2.05 18.40
N LEU A 32 -12.07 -2.63 17.31
CA LEU A 32 -11.33 -3.51 16.40
C LEU A 32 -10.64 -2.74 15.28
N LEU A 33 -11.10 -1.51 15.00
CA LEU A 33 -10.60 -0.69 13.90
C LEU A 33 -9.06 -0.58 13.86
N PRO A 34 -8.33 -0.31 14.97
CA PRO A 34 -6.88 -0.24 14.93
C PRO A 34 -6.22 -1.58 14.54
N LEU A 35 -6.77 -2.69 15.01
CA LEU A 35 -6.27 -4.03 14.71
C LEU A 35 -6.53 -4.39 13.25
N CYS A 36 -7.75 -4.15 12.76
CA CYS A 36 -8.08 -4.40 11.36
C CYS A 36 -7.25 -3.52 10.42
N ARG A 37 -7.05 -2.24 10.75
CA ARG A 37 -6.24 -1.30 9.93
C ARG A 37 -4.81 -1.79 9.75
N LYS A 38 -4.20 -2.36 10.80
CA LYS A 38 -2.87 -2.96 10.72
C LYS A 38 -2.78 -3.96 9.58
N TYR A 39 -3.70 -4.91 9.48
CA TYR A 39 -3.69 -5.95 8.45
C TYR A 39 -4.20 -5.42 7.09
N ILE A 40 -5.25 -4.58 7.08
CA ILE A 40 -5.81 -4.01 5.85
C ILE A 40 -4.78 -3.17 5.08
N PHE A 41 -3.99 -2.37 5.78
CA PHE A 41 -3.00 -1.48 5.17
C PHE A 41 -1.58 -2.05 5.16
N GLN A 42 -1.37 -3.27 5.65
CA GLN A 42 -0.04 -3.88 5.72
C GLN A 42 0.63 -3.98 4.34
N SER A 43 -0.17 -4.36 3.34
CA SER A 43 0.29 -4.65 1.99
C SER A 43 -0.54 -3.87 0.98
N ILE A 44 0.09 -2.93 0.30
CA ILE A 44 -0.56 -2.06 -0.70
C ILE A 44 -0.05 -2.43 -2.09
N SER A 45 -0.97 -2.52 -3.04
CA SER A 45 -0.65 -2.77 -4.45
C SER A 45 -1.27 -1.71 -5.36
N PHE A 46 -0.41 -0.94 -6.02
CA PHE A 46 -0.77 -0.04 -7.11
C PHE A 46 -0.52 -0.72 -8.45
N THR A 47 -1.13 -1.90 -8.64
CA THR A 47 -1.21 -2.53 -9.95
C THR A 47 -2.53 -2.16 -10.64
N PRO A 48 -2.53 -2.04 -11.98
CA PRO A 48 -3.75 -1.92 -12.74
C PRO A 48 -4.62 -3.15 -12.51
N ASP A 49 -5.93 -2.95 -12.41
CA ASP A 49 -6.87 -4.06 -12.45
C ASP A 49 -7.09 -4.45 -13.91
N TYR A 50 -6.51 -5.58 -14.33
CA TYR A 50 -6.60 -6.07 -15.70
C TYR A 50 -8.00 -6.51 -16.12
N SER A 51 -8.94 -6.63 -15.18
CA SER A 51 -10.34 -6.92 -15.50
C SER A 51 -11.09 -5.72 -16.09
N VAL A 52 -10.58 -4.49 -15.92
CA VAL A 52 -11.21 -3.26 -16.42
C VAL A 52 -10.63 -2.86 -17.78
N PRO A 53 -11.44 -2.59 -18.81
CA PRO A 53 -10.98 -2.16 -20.14
C PRO A 53 -10.10 -0.91 -20.11
N LEU A 54 -9.07 -0.86 -20.94
CA LEU A 54 -8.12 0.27 -21.00
C LEU A 54 -8.78 1.63 -21.30
N ILE A 55 -9.89 1.63 -22.04
CA ILE A 55 -10.63 2.84 -22.41
C ILE A 55 -11.25 3.50 -21.18
N GLU A 56 -11.74 2.68 -20.23
CA GLU A 56 -12.34 3.18 -18.99
C GLU A 56 -11.28 3.74 -18.03
N ARG A 57 -10.02 3.31 -18.14
CA ARG A 57 -8.93 3.74 -17.24
C ARG A 57 -8.48 5.19 -17.45
N ARG A 58 -8.72 5.78 -18.63
CA ARG A 58 -8.19 7.12 -19.00
C ARG A 58 -8.76 8.30 -18.19
N GLY A 59 -9.77 8.08 -17.36
CA GLY A 59 -10.36 9.10 -16.50
C GLY A 59 -10.24 8.83 -14.99
N PHE A 60 -9.69 7.68 -14.59
CA PHE A 60 -9.58 7.38 -13.17
C PHE A 60 -8.39 8.11 -12.54
N PRO A 61 -8.56 8.75 -11.37
CA PRO A 61 -7.46 9.33 -10.64
C PRO A 61 -6.42 8.26 -10.30
N ARG A 62 -5.14 8.61 -10.47
CA ARG A 62 -4.01 7.69 -10.21
C ARG A 62 -4.05 7.22 -8.76
N LYS A 63 -3.97 5.90 -8.56
CA LYS A 63 -4.09 5.28 -7.22
C LYS A 63 -3.06 5.82 -6.22
N ILE A 64 -1.83 6.07 -6.66
CA ILE A 64 -0.78 6.65 -5.81
C ILE A 64 -1.17 8.05 -5.30
N ILE A 65 -1.78 8.89 -6.14
CA ILE A 65 -2.22 10.24 -5.77
C ILE A 65 -3.41 10.18 -4.81
N LEU A 66 -4.39 9.32 -5.09
CA LEU A 66 -5.50 9.07 -4.15
C LEU A 66 -4.98 8.60 -2.79
N PHE A 67 -3.98 7.74 -2.80
CA PHE A 67 -3.36 7.25 -1.58
C PHE A 67 -2.59 8.36 -0.86
N GLY A 68 -1.89 9.24 -1.57
CA GLY A 68 -1.29 10.45 -1.01
C GLY A 68 -2.31 11.30 -0.24
N ASN A 69 -3.46 11.57 -0.86
CA ASN A 69 -4.57 12.30 -0.22
C ASN A 69 -5.12 11.57 1.00
N LEU A 70 -5.20 10.23 0.95
CA LEU A 70 -5.62 9.42 2.10
C LEU A 70 -4.64 9.57 3.27
N LEU A 71 -3.33 9.53 2.99
CA LEU A 71 -2.29 9.71 4.01
C LEU A 71 -2.32 11.12 4.62
N ASP A 72 -2.57 12.16 3.82
CA ASP A 72 -2.66 13.53 4.34
C ASP A 72 -3.81 13.71 5.34
N ASN A 73 -4.93 13.03 5.08
CA ASN A 73 -6.08 13.04 5.99
C ASN A 73 -5.95 12.03 7.15
N ASN A 74 -5.11 11.01 7.01
CA ASN A 74 -4.96 9.90 7.96
C ASN A 74 -3.48 9.48 8.07
N PRO A 75 -2.60 10.30 8.66
CA PRO A 75 -1.15 10.08 8.63
C PRO A 75 -0.74 8.75 9.27
N GLY A 76 -1.48 8.29 10.29
CA GLY A 76 -1.22 7.01 10.96
C GLY A 76 -1.41 5.78 10.08
N ILE A 77 -1.99 5.89 8.88
CA ILE A 77 -2.04 4.76 7.92
C ILE A 77 -0.63 4.40 7.44
N SER A 78 0.25 5.39 7.29
CA SER A 78 1.62 5.18 6.81
C SER A 78 2.42 4.23 7.71
N ASP A 79 2.12 4.20 9.01
CA ASP A 79 2.77 3.33 10.00
C ASP A 79 2.41 1.85 9.87
N TYR A 80 1.32 1.53 9.15
CA TYR A 80 0.90 0.15 8.90
C TYR A 80 1.50 -0.43 7.63
N VAL A 81 1.89 0.41 6.66
CA VAL A 81 2.36 -0.04 5.35
C VAL A 81 3.76 -0.64 5.46
N GLN A 82 3.86 -1.94 5.20
CA GLN A 82 5.12 -2.69 5.24
C GLN A 82 5.50 -3.21 3.86
N ASN A 83 4.53 -3.58 3.03
CA ASN A 83 4.77 -4.11 1.70
C ASN A 83 4.11 -3.21 0.66
N LEU A 84 4.87 -2.78 -0.34
CA LEU A 84 4.36 -1.98 -1.44
C LEU A 84 4.75 -2.59 -2.78
N VAL A 85 3.75 -2.94 -3.57
CA VAL A 85 3.92 -3.28 -4.99
C VAL A 85 3.44 -2.09 -5.81
N TYR A 86 4.36 -1.46 -6.52
CA TYR A 86 4.03 -0.29 -7.33
C TYR A 86 4.36 -0.56 -8.79
N ARG A 87 3.32 -0.66 -9.64
CA ARG A 87 3.52 -0.53 -11.07
C ARG A 87 3.56 0.95 -11.42
N ILE A 88 4.75 1.47 -11.63
CA ILE A 88 4.94 2.85 -12.05
C ILE A 88 4.48 2.99 -13.51
N ASP A 89 3.96 4.15 -13.88
CA ASP A 89 3.57 4.53 -15.25
C ASP A 89 4.47 5.69 -15.71
N LYS A 90 4.55 5.95 -17.03
CA LYS A 90 5.27 7.12 -17.55
C LYS A 90 4.82 8.42 -16.89
N SER A 91 3.51 8.58 -16.66
CA SER A 91 2.95 9.76 -16.00
C SER A 91 3.42 9.96 -14.55
N ASP A 92 3.88 8.90 -13.88
CA ASP A 92 4.38 8.97 -12.51
C ASP A 92 5.86 9.38 -12.45
N LEU A 93 6.63 9.16 -13.53
CA LEU A 93 8.05 9.55 -13.60
C LEU A 93 8.23 11.06 -13.61
N GLU A 94 7.29 11.78 -14.21
CA GLU A 94 7.33 13.23 -14.37
C GLU A 94 6.66 13.97 -13.19
N ASP A 95 6.04 13.23 -12.27
CA ASP A 95 5.25 13.79 -11.18
C ASP A 95 6.05 13.89 -9.86
N ALA A 96 6.31 15.13 -9.43
CA ALA A 96 7.01 15.41 -8.18
C ALA A 96 6.23 14.98 -6.91
N GLU A 97 4.92 14.73 -7.00
CA GLU A 97 4.12 14.26 -5.87
C GLU A 97 4.35 12.78 -5.56
N VAL A 98 4.68 11.96 -6.57
CA VAL A 98 4.88 10.52 -6.38
C VAL A 98 6.01 10.24 -5.38
N PRO A 99 7.23 10.82 -5.53
CA PRO A 99 8.28 10.67 -4.53
C PRO A 99 7.87 11.15 -3.14
N ARG A 100 7.17 12.30 -3.04
CA ARG A 100 6.71 12.87 -1.76
C ARG A 100 5.76 11.93 -1.02
N ILE A 101 4.90 11.22 -1.76
CA ILE A 101 3.98 10.24 -1.17
C ILE A 101 4.74 9.02 -0.67
N LEU A 102 5.71 8.53 -1.43
CA LEU A 102 6.53 7.38 -1.04
C LEU A 102 7.39 7.68 0.19
N GLU A 103 7.93 8.90 0.32
CA GLU A 103 8.70 9.34 1.50
C GLU A 103 7.89 9.31 2.81
N LYS A 104 6.55 9.37 2.72
CA LYS A 104 5.67 9.21 3.91
C LYS A 104 5.69 7.77 4.44
N LEU A 105 6.07 6.78 3.63
CA LEU A 105 6.05 5.36 3.97
C LEU A 105 7.37 4.92 4.61
N ARG A 106 7.52 5.23 5.89
CA ARG A 106 8.79 5.04 6.62
C ARG A 106 9.04 3.63 7.14
N ARG A 107 8.02 2.76 7.12
CA ARG A 107 8.08 1.40 7.69
C ARG A 107 8.04 0.30 6.64
N ILE A 108 8.31 0.64 5.38
CA ILE A 108 8.40 -0.36 4.31
C ILE A 108 9.52 -1.35 4.61
N GLN A 109 9.18 -2.63 4.56
CA GLN A 109 10.07 -3.77 4.66
C GLN A 109 10.28 -4.42 3.29
N SER A 110 9.31 -4.29 2.38
CA SER A 110 9.39 -4.83 1.02
C SER A 110 8.80 -3.85 0.02
N PHE A 111 9.60 -3.50 -0.98
CA PHE A 111 9.15 -2.67 -2.09
C PHE A 111 9.44 -3.36 -3.42
N LYS A 112 8.41 -3.52 -4.24
CA LYS A 112 8.51 -4.08 -5.58
C LYS A 112 8.07 -3.04 -6.58
N LEU A 113 9.02 -2.49 -7.31
CA LEU A 113 8.77 -1.64 -8.45
C LEU A 113 8.57 -2.50 -9.70
N ILE A 114 7.46 -2.30 -10.40
CA ILE A 114 7.17 -2.95 -11.67
C ILE A 114 7.12 -1.85 -12.73
N GLY A 115 7.93 -1.98 -13.77
CA GLY A 115 7.88 -1.08 -14.90
C GLY A 115 7.95 -1.83 -16.22
N GLU A 116 7.67 -1.12 -17.31
CA GLU A 116 8.20 -1.56 -18.60
C GLU A 116 9.73 -1.42 -18.58
N ALA A 117 10.44 -1.87 -19.62
CA ALA A 117 11.90 -1.82 -19.73
C ALA A 117 12.42 -0.37 -19.84
N TRP A 118 12.14 0.44 -18.83
CA TRP A 118 12.65 1.79 -18.66
C TRP A 118 14.10 1.69 -18.23
N ASP A 119 14.93 2.52 -18.85
CA ASP A 119 16.29 2.70 -18.39
C ASP A 119 16.22 3.13 -16.92
N TRP A 120 16.87 2.40 -16.01
CA TRP A 120 16.93 2.75 -14.59
C TRP A 120 17.35 4.21 -14.39
N ASN A 121 18.19 4.72 -15.29
CA ASN A 121 18.65 6.11 -15.30
C ASN A 121 17.55 7.15 -15.57
N THR A 122 16.38 6.73 -16.05
CA THR A 122 15.21 7.61 -16.29
C THR A 122 14.34 7.78 -15.04
N LEU A 123 14.49 6.93 -14.02
CA LEU A 123 13.85 7.12 -12.72
C LEU A 123 14.49 8.32 -12.01
N CYS A 124 13.67 9.15 -11.37
CA CYS A 124 14.21 10.23 -10.56
C CYS A 124 15.03 9.68 -9.39
N PRO A 125 16.08 10.39 -8.93
CA PRO A 125 16.96 9.89 -7.87
C PRO A 125 16.22 9.48 -6.60
N THR A 126 15.11 10.15 -6.25
CA THR A 126 14.32 9.82 -5.07
C THR A 126 13.67 8.44 -5.17
N LEU A 127 13.12 8.07 -6.33
CA LEU A 127 12.55 6.75 -6.55
C LEU A 127 13.61 5.65 -6.51
N GLN A 128 14.79 5.92 -7.09
CA GLN A 128 15.92 5.01 -7.04
C GLN A 128 16.39 4.80 -5.60
N ASN A 129 16.58 5.88 -4.83
CA ASN A 129 17.01 5.82 -3.44
C ASN A 129 16.00 5.06 -2.56
N PHE A 130 14.71 5.30 -2.79
CA PHE A 130 13.64 4.59 -2.08
C PHE A 130 13.73 3.08 -2.34
N PHE A 131 13.90 2.68 -3.60
CA PHE A 131 14.07 1.27 -3.96
C PHE A 131 15.29 0.64 -3.28
N TRP A 132 16.45 1.30 -3.31
CA TRP A 132 17.66 0.80 -2.66
C TRP A 132 17.54 0.69 -1.14
N ALA A 133 16.93 1.69 -0.50
CA ALA A 133 16.71 1.67 0.95
C ALA A 133 15.81 0.49 1.36
N SER A 134 14.80 0.17 0.55
CA SER A 134 13.88 -0.94 0.79
C SER A 134 14.39 -2.33 0.36
N SER A 135 15.48 -2.39 -0.42
CA SER A 135 16.07 -3.65 -0.92
C SER A 135 17.30 -4.12 -0.12
N SER A 136 17.77 -3.29 0.81
CA SER A 136 18.93 -3.61 1.64
C SER A 136 18.49 -4.45 2.85
N PRO A 137 19.14 -5.60 3.13
CA PRO A 137 18.82 -6.38 4.33
C PRO A 137 19.22 -5.60 5.60
N PRO A 138 18.49 -5.79 6.72
CA PRO A 138 18.80 -5.18 8.01
C PRO A 138 20.15 -5.62 8.60
#